data_AF-A0A287CX26-F1
#
_entry.id   AF-A0A287CX26-F1
#
_cell.length_a   1.000
_cell.length_b   1.000
_cell.length_c   1.000
_cell.angle_alpha   90.00
_cell.angle_beta   90.00
_cell.angle_gamma   90.00
#
_symmetry.space_group_name_H-M   'P 1'
#
loop_
_entity.id
_entity.type
_entity.pdbx_description
1 polymer ?
#
loop_
_entity_poly.entity_id
_entity_poly.type
_entity_poly.pdbx_seq_one_letter_code
_entity_poly.pdbx_strand_id
1 'polypeptide(L)'
;MYSTKEKNDNDKDDLLLTMGLNDNKAGMEGLDKEKINKIIMEATKGSKYYGNELKKEKQVNQRIKNMMQQKAQITSQQLRKAQLQVDKFAMELEQGRDLNNTIVHVDMDAFYAAVEMRDNPELKDKPIAVGSMSMLSTSNYIARRFGVRAAMPGFIAKRLCPQLIIVPPNFDKYRAVSKEVKEILADYDPNFMAMSLDEAYLNITKHLQERQNWPEDKRKYFQKTALTASAGIAPNTMLAKVCSDKNKPNGQYQILPNRQAVMGF
;
A
#
# COMPACT_ATOMS: atom_id res chain seq x y z
N MET A 1 16.77 -13.13 -46.86
CA MET A 1 17.62 -12.25 -46.03
C MET A 1 16.76 -11.72 -44.88
N TYR A 2 16.67 -12.48 -43.79
CA TYR A 2 16.01 -11.99 -42.57
C TYR A 2 17.10 -11.58 -41.60
N SER A 3 17.18 -10.27 -41.39
CA SER A 3 18.13 -9.60 -40.51
C SER A 3 17.96 -10.12 -39.08
N THR A 4 18.98 -10.86 -38.63
CA THR A 4 19.27 -11.11 -37.21
C THR A 4 19.57 -9.77 -36.54
N LYS A 5 18.57 -9.16 -35.91
CA LYS A 5 18.84 -8.15 -34.88
C LYS A 5 19.36 -8.90 -33.66
N GLU A 6 20.68 -8.95 -33.55
CA GLU A 6 21.38 -9.15 -32.30
C GLU A 6 20.74 -8.24 -31.25
N LYS A 7 20.16 -8.84 -30.22
CA LYS A 7 19.81 -8.12 -29.00
C LYS A 7 21.15 -7.70 -28.39
N ASN A 8 21.44 -6.41 -28.45
CA ASN A 8 22.43 -5.80 -27.57
C ASN A 8 22.05 -6.17 -26.14
N ASP A 9 22.85 -7.04 -25.52
CA ASP A 9 23.01 -7.15 -24.07
C ASP A 9 23.64 -5.84 -23.59
N ASN A 10 22.88 -4.75 -23.64
CA ASN A 10 23.19 -3.60 -22.83
C ASN A 10 22.84 -4.00 -21.40
N ASP A 11 23.88 -4.21 -20.59
CA ASP A 11 23.88 -4.08 -19.13
C ASP A 11 23.23 -2.74 -18.76
N LYS A 12 21.91 -2.67 -18.80
CA LYS A 12 21.20 -1.78 -17.91
C LYS A 12 21.42 -2.40 -16.55
N ASP A 13 22.10 -1.67 -15.67
CA ASP A 13 22.06 -1.89 -14.22
C ASP A 13 20.58 -1.91 -13.82
N ASP A 14 19.91 -3.06 -14.01
CA ASP A 14 18.52 -3.26 -13.63
C ASP A 14 18.50 -3.07 -12.13
N LEU A 15 17.82 -2.01 -11.72
CA LEU A 15 17.80 -1.59 -10.33
C LEU A 15 17.15 -2.70 -9.51
N LEU A 16 17.92 -3.21 -8.54
CA LEU A 16 17.49 -4.27 -7.64
C LEU A 16 16.11 -3.98 -7.07
N LEU A 17 15.19 -4.93 -7.26
CA LEU A 17 13.75 -4.84 -6.94
C LEU A 17 13.40 -4.27 -5.56
N THR A 18 14.24 -4.52 -4.55
CA THR A 18 14.03 -4.10 -3.16
C THR A 18 14.67 -2.75 -2.83
N MET A 19 15.65 -2.32 -3.62
CA MET A 19 16.43 -1.10 -3.41
C MET A 19 15.91 0.06 -4.23
N GLY A 20 15.46 -0.21 -5.46
CA GLY A 20 14.86 0.81 -6.30
C GLY A 20 13.66 1.48 -5.62
N LEU A 21 13.47 2.76 -5.94
CA LEU A 21 12.29 3.51 -5.53
C LEU A 21 11.05 2.80 -6.06
N ASN A 22 10.27 2.25 -5.14
CA ASN A 22 8.90 1.88 -5.39
C ASN A 22 8.03 3.09 -5.00
N ASP A 23 7.32 3.64 -5.98
CA ASP A 23 6.45 4.81 -5.84
C ASP A 23 4.96 4.43 -5.79
N ASN A 24 4.64 3.14 -5.67
CA ASN A 24 3.26 2.64 -5.53
C ASN A 24 2.65 2.98 -4.15
N LYS A 25 3.17 3.98 -3.45
CA LYS A 25 2.62 4.46 -2.17
C LYS A 25 2.02 5.84 -2.38
N ALA A 26 0.86 6.06 -1.78
CA ALA A 26 0.22 7.37 -1.76
C ALA A 26 1.19 8.49 -1.36
N GLY A 27 1.20 9.57 -2.13
CA GLY A 27 2.07 10.71 -1.88
C GLY A 27 3.43 10.65 -2.57
N MET A 28 3.65 9.70 -3.47
CA MET A 28 4.92 9.50 -4.20
C MET A 28 4.77 9.55 -5.72
N GLU A 29 3.63 10.04 -6.20
CA GLU A 29 3.34 10.17 -7.64
C GLU A 29 4.22 11.26 -8.26
N GLY A 30 4.65 11.03 -9.51
CA GLY A 30 5.36 12.03 -10.32
C GLY A 30 6.82 12.30 -9.92
N LEU A 31 7.43 11.44 -9.09
CA LEU A 31 8.82 11.58 -8.68
C LEU A 31 9.81 11.21 -9.80
N ASP A 32 10.94 11.93 -9.84
CA ASP A 32 12.09 11.58 -10.67
C ASP A 32 12.79 10.33 -10.13
N LYS A 33 12.31 9.17 -10.61
CA LYS A 33 12.82 7.85 -10.21
C LYS A 33 14.29 7.69 -10.54
N GLU A 34 14.75 8.17 -11.69
CA GLU A 34 16.14 7.98 -12.13
C GLU A 34 17.09 8.68 -11.17
N LYS A 35 16.81 9.95 -10.84
CA LYS A 35 17.61 10.72 -9.89
C LYS A 35 17.61 10.10 -8.50
N ILE A 36 16.44 9.71 -7.98
CA ILE A 36 16.33 9.11 -6.64
C ILE A 36 17.09 7.78 -6.60
N ASN A 37 16.90 6.94 -7.61
CA ASN A 37 17.55 5.64 -7.72
C ASN A 37 19.07 5.77 -7.81
N LYS A 38 19.58 6.77 -8.54
CA LYS A 38 21.02 7.05 -8.58
C LYS A 38 21.60 7.29 -7.19
N ILE A 39 20.94 8.12 -6.38
CA ILE A 39 21.38 8.41 -5.00
C ILE A 39 21.32 7.15 -4.13
N ILE A 40 20.26 6.35 -4.24
CA ILE A 40 20.13 5.09 -3.49
C ILE A 40 21.26 4.11 -3.87
N MET A 41 21.55 3.99 -5.17
CA MET A 41 22.60 3.11 -5.66
C MET A 41 23.98 3.56 -5.20
N GLU A 42 24.29 4.86 -5.29
CA GLU A 42 25.55 5.43 -4.78
C GLU A 42 25.72 5.21 -3.27
N ALA A 43 24.63 5.20 -2.50
CA ALA A 43 24.67 4.94 -1.06
C ALA A 43 24.80 3.47 -0.68
N THR A 44 24.52 2.54 -1.60
CA THR A 44 24.36 1.11 -1.27
C THR A 44 25.36 0.20 -1.97
N LYS A 45 25.89 0.61 -3.14
CA LYS A 45 26.83 -0.17 -3.97
C LYS A 45 28.06 -0.58 -3.15
N GLY A 46 28.46 -1.85 -3.27
CA GLY A 46 29.60 -2.42 -2.55
C GLY A 46 29.31 -2.89 -1.13
N SER A 47 28.09 -2.67 -0.59
CA SER A 47 27.72 -3.20 0.72
C SER A 47 27.42 -4.71 0.71
N LYS A 48 27.52 -5.36 1.87
CA LYS A 48 27.07 -6.76 2.03
C LYS A 48 25.59 -6.95 1.71
N TYR A 49 24.76 -5.95 2.05
CA TYR A 49 23.33 -5.94 1.72
C TYR A 49 23.12 -5.94 0.20
N TYR A 50 23.81 -5.06 -0.53
CA TYR A 50 23.78 -5.03 -1.99
C TYR A 50 24.16 -6.38 -2.63
N GLY A 51 25.24 -7.00 -2.16
CA GLY A 51 25.63 -8.34 -2.63
C GLY A 51 24.56 -9.41 -2.39
N ASN A 52 23.85 -9.35 -1.26
CA ASN A 52 22.74 -10.25 -0.97
C ASN A 52 21.51 -9.98 -1.86
N GLU A 53 21.18 -8.72 -2.13
CA GLU A 53 20.09 -8.37 -3.04
C GLU A 53 20.41 -8.84 -4.48
N LEU A 54 21.65 -8.69 -4.97
CA LEU A 54 22.07 -9.27 -6.25
C LEU A 54 21.89 -10.79 -6.30
N LYS A 55 22.17 -11.49 -5.20
CA LYS A 55 21.95 -12.95 -5.11
C LYS A 55 20.47 -13.30 -5.18
N LYS A 56 19.61 -12.55 -4.49
CA LYS A 56 18.14 -12.75 -4.53
C LYS A 56 17.59 -12.49 -5.92
N GLU A 57 18.03 -11.41 -6.58
CA GLU A 57 17.60 -11.09 -7.93
C GLU A 57 18.01 -12.19 -8.93
N LYS A 58 19.25 -12.68 -8.85
CA LYS A 58 19.67 -13.85 -9.65
C LYS A 58 18.77 -15.07 -9.41
N GLN A 59 18.38 -15.32 -8.16
CA GLN A 59 17.45 -16.41 -7.84
C GLN A 59 16.06 -16.19 -8.44
N VAL A 60 15.53 -14.98 -8.38
CA VAL A 60 14.24 -14.60 -8.98
C VAL A 60 14.32 -14.77 -10.51
N ASN A 61 15.36 -14.26 -11.15
CA ASN A 61 15.57 -14.38 -12.59
C ASN A 61 15.71 -15.84 -13.03
N GLN A 62 16.39 -16.68 -12.25
CA GLN A 62 16.45 -18.12 -12.53
C GLN A 62 15.06 -18.78 -12.42
N ARG A 63 14.25 -18.41 -11.43
CA ARG A 63 12.86 -18.90 -11.31
C ARG A 63 12.01 -18.46 -12.51
N ILE A 64 12.13 -17.20 -12.95
CA ILE A 64 11.45 -16.69 -14.14
C ILE A 64 11.90 -17.48 -15.38
N LYS A 65 13.20 -17.70 -15.55
CA LYS A 65 13.73 -18.51 -16.65
C LYS A 65 13.15 -19.92 -16.68
N ASN A 66 13.11 -20.59 -15.53
CA ASN A 66 12.51 -21.93 -15.41
C ASN A 66 11.01 -21.90 -15.76
N MET A 67 10.27 -20.90 -15.27
CA MET A 67 8.85 -20.72 -15.58
C MET A 67 8.62 -20.48 -17.08
N MET A 68 9.49 -19.70 -17.73
CA MET A 68 9.41 -19.45 -19.18
C MET A 68 9.72 -20.70 -20.00
N GLN A 69 10.67 -21.53 -19.56
CA GLN A 69 10.94 -22.82 -20.18
C GLN A 69 9.74 -23.78 -20.06
N GLN A 70 9.12 -23.86 -18.88
CA GLN A 70 7.89 -24.64 -18.68
C GLN A 70 6.76 -24.11 -19.57
N LYS A 71 6.56 -22.79 -19.63
CA LYS A 71 5.55 -22.16 -20.50
C LYS A 71 5.75 -22.52 -21.97
N ALA A 72 6.99 -22.55 -22.45
CA ALA A 72 7.31 -22.86 -23.84
C ALA A 72 6.96 -24.32 -24.25
N GLN A 73 6.84 -25.23 -23.27
CA GLN A 73 6.49 -26.63 -23.51
C GLN A 73 4.97 -26.87 -23.48
N ILE A 74 4.16 -25.88 -23.10
CA ILE A 74 2.70 -26.01 -23.03
C ILE A 74 2.13 -26.09 -24.44
N THR A 75 1.38 -27.15 -24.73
CA THR A 75 0.71 -27.31 -26.02
C THR A 75 -0.64 -26.60 -26.05
N SER A 76 -1.11 -26.24 -27.25
CA SER A 76 -2.45 -25.66 -27.42
C SER A 76 -3.57 -26.56 -26.90
N GLN A 77 -3.40 -27.88 -26.96
CA GLN A 77 -4.37 -28.83 -26.41
C GLN A 77 -4.41 -28.79 -24.88
N GLN A 78 -3.26 -28.75 -24.22
CA GLN A 78 -3.17 -28.60 -22.77
C GLN A 78 -3.76 -27.26 -22.32
N LEU A 79 -3.44 -26.18 -23.04
CA LEU A 79 -3.98 -24.85 -22.75
C LEU A 79 -5.51 -24.81 -22.89
N ARG A 80 -6.06 -25.43 -23.95
CA ARG A 80 -7.51 -25.51 -24.14
C ARG A 80 -8.20 -26.33 -23.04
N LYS A 81 -7.58 -27.43 -22.60
CA LYS A 81 -8.07 -28.23 -21.46
C LYS A 81 -8.07 -27.40 -20.17
N ALA A 82 -6.99 -26.67 -19.90
CA ALA A 82 -6.88 -25.81 -18.73
C ALA A 82 -7.92 -24.68 -18.77
N GLN A 83 -8.11 -24.06 -19.94
CA GLN A 83 -9.12 -23.01 -20.13
C GLN A 83 -10.51 -23.49 -19.74
N LEU A 84 -10.94 -24.67 -20.21
CA LEU A 84 -12.25 -25.23 -19.86
C LEU A 84 -12.40 -25.48 -18.35
N GLN A 85 -11.34 -25.93 -17.68
CA GLN A 85 -11.35 -26.16 -16.23
C GLN A 85 -11.44 -24.84 -15.46
N VAL A 86 -10.67 -23.84 -15.88
CA VAL A 86 -10.65 -22.50 -15.26
C VAL A 86 -11.97 -21.78 -15.49
N ASP A 87 -12.54 -21.85 -16.70
CA ASP A 87 -13.83 -21.22 -17.01
C ASP A 87 -14.96 -21.82 -16.17
N LYS A 88 -14.97 -23.15 -15.99
CA LYS A 88 -15.93 -23.80 -15.10
C LYS A 88 -15.82 -23.26 -13.66
N PHE A 89 -14.60 -23.20 -13.14
CA PHE A 89 -14.36 -22.69 -11.80
C PHE A 89 -14.71 -21.19 -11.67
N ALA A 90 -14.38 -20.38 -12.67
CA ALA A 90 -14.72 -18.96 -12.72
C ALA A 90 -16.24 -18.73 -12.78
N MET A 91 -16.99 -19.58 -13.50
CA MET A 91 -18.45 -19.55 -13.50
C MET A 91 -19.03 -19.82 -12.11
N GLU A 92 -18.50 -20.80 -11.38
CA GLU A 92 -18.92 -21.10 -10.00
C GLU A 92 -18.66 -19.90 -9.07
N LEU A 93 -17.47 -19.26 -9.18
CA LEU A 93 -17.15 -18.05 -8.42
C LEU A 93 -18.03 -16.86 -8.78
N GLU A 94 -18.35 -16.67 -10.06
CA GLU A 94 -19.22 -15.58 -10.51
C GLU A 94 -20.66 -15.77 -10.02
N GLN A 95 -21.17 -17.00 -10.03
CA GLN A 95 -22.49 -17.33 -9.48
C GLN A 95 -22.55 -17.12 -7.96
N GLY A 96 -21.46 -17.43 -7.25
CA GLY A 96 -21.34 -17.22 -5.81
C GLY A 96 -20.98 -15.78 -5.40
N ARG A 97 -20.94 -14.82 -6.33
CA ARG A 97 -20.59 -13.43 -6.03
C ARG A 97 -21.61 -12.79 -5.08
N ASP A 98 -21.15 -12.37 -3.92
CA ASP A 98 -21.94 -11.57 -2.98
C ASP A 98 -21.57 -10.09 -3.07
N LEU A 99 -22.58 -9.23 -3.26
CA LEU A 99 -22.45 -7.78 -3.29
C LEU A 99 -23.30 -7.09 -2.21
N ASN A 100 -23.92 -7.85 -1.31
CA ASN A 100 -24.86 -7.31 -0.32
C ASN A 100 -24.15 -6.69 0.89
N ASN A 101 -22.88 -7.01 1.09
CA ASN A 101 -22.08 -6.46 2.18
C ASN A 101 -21.51 -5.09 1.81
N THR A 102 -21.47 -4.17 2.78
CA THR A 102 -20.71 -2.92 2.69
C THR A 102 -19.50 -3.02 3.61
N ILE A 103 -18.34 -3.29 3.01
CA ILE A 103 -17.06 -3.38 3.70
C ILE A 103 -16.36 -2.04 3.64
N VAL A 104 -15.87 -1.57 4.78
CA VAL A 104 -15.03 -0.38 4.89
C VAL A 104 -13.65 -0.80 5.34
N HIS A 105 -12.61 -0.37 4.63
CA HIS A 105 -11.24 -0.40 5.11
C HIS A 105 -10.84 1.00 5.55
N VAL A 106 -10.43 1.17 6.81
CA VAL A 106 -9.92 2.43 7.37
C VAL A 106 -8.41 2.30 7.54
N ASP A 107 -7.67 3.33 7.13
CA ASP A 107 -6.21 3.37 7.14
C ASP A 107 -5.73 4.77 7.54
N MET A 108 -5.10 4.90 8.72
CA MET A 108 -4.64 6.20 9.23
C MET A 108 -3.50 6.79 8.37
N ASP A 109 -3.56 8.08 8.08
CA ASP A 109 -2.62 8.71 7.16
C ASP A 109 -1.27 8.97 7.81
N ALA A 110 -0.21 8.35 7.27
CA ALA A 110 1.17 8.47 7.78
C ALA A 110 1.26 8.31 9.31
N PHE A 111 0.52 7.34 9.86
CA PHE A 111 0.13 7.25 11.27
C PHE A 111 1.15 7.73 12.29
N TYR A 112 2.31 7.06 12.39
CA TYR A 112 3.31 7.43 13.41
C TYR A 112 3.84 8.86 13.22
N ALA A 113 4.11 9.28 11.99
CA ALA A 113 4.57 10.63 11.72
C ALA A 113 3.49 11.68 12.02
N ALA A 114 2.22 11.37 11.74
CA ALA A 114 1.10 12.24 12.05
C ALA A 114 0.92 12.41 13.58
N VAL A 115 1.12 11.35 14.37
CA VAL A 115 1.13 11.43 15.84
C VAL A 115 2.25 12.34 16.33
N GLU A 116 3.48 12.19 15.82
CA GLU A 116 4.59 13.06 16.24
C GLU A 116 4.37 14.53 15.82
N MET A 117 3.78 14.79 14.65
CA MET A 117 3.43 16.15 14.19
C MET A 117 2.33 16.79 15.04
N ARG A 118 1.38 16.00 15.54
CA ARG A 118 0.33 16.47 16.46
C ARG A 118 0.93 16.89 17.80
N ASP A 119 1.81 16.05 18.34
CA ASP A 119 2.40 16.26 19.68
C ASP A 119 3.52 17.31 19.67
N ASN A 120 4.17 17.53 18.53
CA ASN A 120 5.16 18.58 18.33
C ASN A 120 4.85 19.41 17.07
N PRO A 121 4.10 20.53 17.21
CA PRO A 121 3.69 21.37 16.09
C PRO A 121 4.83 21.94 15.25
N GLU A 122 6.05 22.06 15.78
CA GLU A 122 7.23 22.52 15.02
C GLU A 122 7.63 21.58 13.88
N LEU A 123 7.09 20.35 13.86
CA LEU A 123 7.33 19.34 12.83
C LEU A 123 6.34 19.41 11.68
N LYS A 124 5.22 20.13 11.83
CA LYS A 124 4.07 20.07 10.92
C LYS A 124 4.42 20.39 9.47
N ASP A 125 5.27 21.39 9.26
CA ASP A 125 5.63 21.89 7.92
C ASP A 125 7.02 21.42 7.47
N LYS A 126 7.59 20.40 8.15
CA LYS A 126 8.93 19.88 7.87
C LYS A 126 8.87 18.46 7.32
N PRO A 127 9.81 18.04 6.47
CA PRO A 127 9.93 16.64 6.09
C PRO A 127 10.37 15.83 7.32
N ILE A 128 9.54 14.88 7.75
CA ILE A 128 9.86 14.01 8.88
C ILE A 128 9.70 12.54 8.54
N ALA A 129 10.43 11.70 9.26
CA ALA A 129 10.25 10.26 9.28
C ALA A 129 10.36 9.73 10.71
N VAL A 130 9.66 8.63 10.98
CA VAL A 130 9.76 7.92 12.27
C VAL A 130 10.65 6.70 12.11
N GLY A 131 11.61 6.53 12.99
CA GLY A 131 12.56 5.41 12.97
C GLY A 131 13.93 5.81 13.47
N SER A 132 14.98 5.33 12.81
CA SER A 132 16.37 5.63 13.12
C SER A 132 17.21 5.77 11.85
N MET A 133 18.50 6.07 12.01
CA MET A 133 19.46 6.04 10.90
C MET A 133 19.53 4.67 10.22
N SER A 134 19.22 3.59 10.94
CA SER A 134 19.25 2.22 10.41
C SER A 134 18.01 1.88 9.59
N MET A 135 16.82 2.31 10.04
CA MET A 135 15.57 1.95 9.37
C MET A 135 14.44 2.94 9.71
N LEU A 136 13.66 3.31 8.70
CA LEU A 136 12.45 4.12 8.84
C LEU A 136 11.20 3.24 8.85
N SER A 137 10.33 3.47 9.84
CA SER A 137 9.01 2.85 9.93
C SER A 137 7.99 3.53 9.01
N THR A 138 8.02 4.86 8.93
CA THR A 138 7.15 5.65 8.05
C THR A 138 7.72 7.06 7.83
N SER A 139 7.13 7.80 6.91
CA SER A 139 7.44 9.20 6.60
C SER A 139 6.16 9.99 6.35
N ASN A 140 6.19 11.29 6.69
CA ASN A 140 5.08 12.18 6.37
C ASN A 140 5.03 12.46 4.86
N TYR A 141 3.90 12.97 4.38
CA TYR A 141 3.69 13.22 2.95
C TYR A 141 4.68 14.24 2.37
N ILE A 142 5.19 15.19 3.18
CA ILE A 142 6.22 16.14 2.76
C ILE A 142 7.53 15.40 2.44
N ALA A 143 7.99 14.51 3.32
CA ALA A 143 9.20 13.71 3.09
C ALA A 143 9.03 12.72 1.93
N ARG A 144 7.83 12.18 1.71
CA ARG A 144 7.54 11.29 0.56
C ARG A 144 7.81 11.95 -0.79
N ARG A 145 7.66 13.27 -0.90
CA ARG A 145 8.00 14.03 -2.12
C ARG A 145 9.50 14.06 -2.46
N PHE A 146 10.36 13.62 -1.54
CA PHE A 146 11.79 13.41 -1.78
C PHE A 146 12.14 11.94 -2.06
N GLY A 147 11.15 11.04 -2.14
CA GLY A 147 11.37 9.60 -2.24
C GLY A 147 11.57 8.89 -0.90
N VAL A 148 11.53 9.62 0.23
CA VAL A 148 11.69 9.03 1.57
C VAL A 148 10.44 8.23 1.94
N ARG A 149 10.62 6.94 2.25
CA ARG A 149 9.52 6.01 2.52
C ARG A 149 9.84 5.03 3.65
N ALA A 150 8.80 4.37 4.15
CA ALA A 150 8.94 3.22 5.05
C ALA A 150 9.86 2.13 4.45
N ALA A 151 10.53 1.39 5.33
CA ALA A 151 11.52 0.36 5.00
C ALA A 151 12.79 0.87 4.26
N MET A 152 12.98 2.19 4.18
CA MET A 152 14.22 2.80 3.73
C MET A 152 15.16 3.02 4.93
N PRO A 153 16.46 2.72 4.82
CA PRO A 153 17.44 3.12 5.83
C PRO A 153 17.49 4.64 6.01
N GLY A 154 17.51 5.11 7.25
CA GLY A 154 17.52 6.55 7.55
C GLY A 154 18.73 7.30 6.98
N PHE A 155 19.89 6.65 6.89
CA PHE A 155 21.08 7.24 6.27
C PHE A 155 20.91 7.48 4.75
N ILE A 156 20.15 6.62 4.06
CA ILE A 156 19.81 6.82 2.64
C ILE A 156 18.78 7.95 2.51
N ALA A 157 17.75 7.93 3.35
CA ALA A 157 16.73 8.97 3.38
C ALA A 157 17.32 10.38 3.61
N LYS A 158 18.33 10.49 4.48
CA LYS A 158 19.08 11.74 4.71
C LYS A 158 19.90 12.20 3.49
N ARG A 159 20.34 11.30 2.61
CA ARG A 159 20.96 11.70 1.33
C ARG A 159 19.93 12.22 0.33
N LEU A 160 18.73 11.66 0.33
CA LEU A 160 17.61 12.14 -0.50
C LEU A 160 17.05 13.48 0.00
N CYS A 161 17.00 13.67 1.31
CA CYS A 161 16.47 14.86 1.97
C CYS A 161 17.38 15.24 3.16
N PRO A 162 18.43 16.07 2.96
CA PRO A 162 19.36 16.46 4.03
C PRO A 162 18.68 17.11 5.24
N GLN A 163 17.61 17.87 4.99
CA GLN A 163 16.79 18.54 6.01
C GLN A 163 15.77 17.62 6.72
N LEU A 164 15.70 16.32 6.37
CA LEU A 164 14.77 15.36 6.98
C LEU A 164 14.98 15.28 8.50
N ILE A 165 13.91 15.36 9.29
CA ILE A 165 13.98 15.09 10.73
C ILE A 165 13.58 13.64 10.98
N ILE A 166 14.47 12.86 11.61
CA ILE A 166 14.18 11.48 12.01
C ILE A 166 13.82 11.48 13.48
N VAL A 167 12.57 11.14 13.79
CA VAL A 167 12.03 11.06 15.15
C VAL A 167 12.06 9.59 15.62
N PRO A 168 12.59 9.28 16.82
CA PRO A 168 12.52 7.93 17.37
C PRO A 168 11.07 7.49 17.60
N PRO A 169 10.73 6.20 17.40
CA PRO A 169 9.37 5.71 17.58
C PRO A 169 8.94 5.72 19.05
N ASN A 170 7.69 6.09 19.31
CA ASN A 170 7.04 5.97 20.61
C ASN A 170 5.81 5.03 20.51
N PHE A 171 6.04 3.73 20.68
CA PHE A 171 5.00 2.72 20.46
C PHE A 171 3.86 2.76 21.48
N ASP A 172 4.10 3.25 22.70
CA ASP A 172 3.02 3.39 23.70
C ASP A 172 2.02 4.48 23.28
N LYS A 173 2.53 5.62 22.77
CA LYS A 173 1.67 6.65 22.16
C LYS A 173 0.86 6.10 20.99
N TYR A 174 1.51 5.36 20.08
CA TYR A 174 0.82 4.82 18.91
C TYR A 174 -0.26 3.79 19.28
N ARG A 175 -0.01 2.97 20.31
CA ARG A 175 -1.02 2.05 20.87
C ARG A 175 -2.18 2.80 21.51
N ALA A 176 -1.92 3.86 22.26
CA ALA A 176 -2.96 4.69 22.87
C ALA A 176 -3.88 5.32 21.82
N VAL A 177 -3.32 5.94 20.80
CA VAL A 177 -4.10 6.53 19.69
C VAL A 177 -4.85 5.45 18.90
N SER A 178 -4.23 4.30 18.66
CA SER A 178 -4.90 3.16 18.01
C SER A 178 -6.12 2.70 18.81
N LYS A 179 -6.01 2.67 20.14
CA LYS A 179 -7.14 2.32 21.03
C LYS A 179 -8.28 3.33 20.89
N GLU A 180 -7.98 4.63 20.91
CA GLU A 180 -8.99 5.69 20.72
C GLU A 180 -9.73 5.55 19.38
N VAL A 181 -9.00 5.27 18.30
CA VAL A 181 -9.62 5.04 16.98
C VAL A 181 -10.48 3.78 17.00
N LYS A 182 -9.99 2.68 17.58
CA LYS A 182 -10.71 1.41 17.67
C LYS A 182 -11.99 1.49 18.48
N GLU A 183 -12.03 2.32 19.53
CA GLU A 183 -13.25 2.61 20.29
C GLU A 183 -14.33 3.22 19.39
N ILE A 184 -13.96 4.15 18.50
CA ILE A 184 -14.88 4.73 17.50
C ILE A 184 -15.34 3.67 16.50
N LEU A 185 -14.43 2.83 16.00
CA LEU A 185 -14.76 1.82 15.00
C LEU A 185 -15.76 0.78 15.53
N ALA A 186 -15.70 0.45 16.82
CA ALA A 186 -16.59 -0.50 17.47
C ALA A 186 -18.08 -0.08 17.44
N ASP A 187 -18.36 1.23 17.35
CA ASP A 187 -19.74 1.74 17.23
C ASP A 187 -20.38 1.41 15.87
N TYR A 188 -19.56 1.19 14.84
CA TYR A 188 -20.02 0.88 13.48
C TYR A 188 -20.02 -0.62 13.18
N ASP A 189 -19.07 -1.34 13.77
CA ASP A 189 -19.00 -2.79 13.71
C ASP A 189 -18.31 -3.32 14.98
N PRO A 190 -19.03 -3.90 15.94
CA PRO A 190 -18.40 -4.43 17.17
C PRO A 190 -17.48 -5.63 16.90
N ASN A 191 -17.57 -6.25 15.71
CA ASN A 191 -16.73 -7.36 15.27
C ASN A 191 -15.68 -6.94 14.24
N PHE A 192 -15.36 -5.64 14.16
CA PHE A 192 -14.37 -5.14 13.23
C PHE A 192 -13.03 -5.89 13.36
N MET A 193 -12.32 -6.03 12.24
CA MET A 193 -11.05 -6.74 12.19
C MET A 193 -9.90 -5.75 12.11
N ALA A 194 -9.22 -5.53 13.25
CA ALA A 194 -7.98 -4.76 13.30
C ALA A 194 -6.81 -5.56 12.69
N MET A 195 -6.15 -5.01 11.67
CA MET A 195 -4.99 -5.63 11.04
C MET A 195 -3.67 -5.17 11.66
N SER A 196 -3.60 -3.88 12.01
CA SER A 196 -2.44 -3.23 12.60
C SER A 196 -2.87 -2.23 13.68
N LEU A 197 -2.01 -1.27 14.02
CA LEU A 197 -2.39 -0.14 14.86
C LEU A 197 -3.22 0.90 14.08
N ASP A 198 -3.00 1.02 12.78
CA ASP A 198 -3.57 2.05 11.91
C ASP A 198 -4.59 1.56 10.89
N GLU A 199 -4.77 0.24 10.73
CA GLU A 199 -5.64 -0.33 9.72
C GLU A 199 -6.68 -1.29 10.31
N ALA A 200 -7.91 -1.20 9.82
CA ALA A 200 -9.02 -2.07 10.20
C ALA A 200 -10.05 -2.25 9.08
N TYR A 201 -10.69 -3.42 9.04
CA TYR A 201 -11.89 -3.68 8.25
C TYR A 201 -13.14 -3.66 9.12
N LEU A 202 -14.22 -3.09 8.59
CA LEU A 202 -15.54 -3.08 9.20
C LEU A 202 -16.55 -3.63 8.19
N ASN A 203 -17.49 -4.44 8.66
CA ASN A 203 -18.71 -4.76 7.93
C ASN A 203 -19.87 -3.89 8.46
N ILE A 204 -20.06 -2.72 7.85
CA ILE A 204 -21.06 -1.75 8.32
C ILE A 204 -22.48 -2.04 7.78
N THR A 205 -22.70 -3.18 7.15
CA THR A 205 -24.00 -3.54 6.53
C THR A 205 -25.15 -3.44 7.54
N LYS A 206 -24.98 -4.04 8.72
CA LYS A 206 -25.98 -4.00 9.79
C LYS A 206 -26.19 -2.57 10.30
N HIS A 207 -25.11 -1.85 10.56
CA HIS A 207 -25.18 -0.46 11.00
C HIS A 207 -25.93 0.43 9.99
N LEU A 208 -25.69 0.27 8.69
CA LEU A 208 -26.40 1.02 7.64
C LEU A 208 -27.91 0.72 7.62
N GLN A 209 -28.32 -0.53 7.84
CA GLN A 209 -29.73 -0.90 7.92
C GLN A 209 -30.42 -0.24 9.13
N GLU A 210 -29.80 -0.32 10.31
CA GLU A 210 -30.33 0.29 11.53
C GLU A 210 -30.42 1.82 11.41
N ARG A 211 -29.39 2.44 10.81
CA ARG A 211 -29.27 3.89 10.62
C ARG A 211 -30.36 4.48 9.74
N GLN A 212 -31.03 3.70 8.89
CA GLN A 212 -32.17 4.18 8.09
C GLN A 212 -33.31 4.70 8.98
N ASN A 213 -33.51 4.08 10.14
CA ASN A 213 -34.55 4.43 11.10
C ASN A 213 -34.13 5.53 12.09
N TRP A 214 -32.91 6.06 12.00
CA TRP A 214 -32.43 7.09 12.90
C TRP A 214 -32.96 8.49 12.52
N PRO A 215 -33.15 9.38 13.51
CA PRO A 215 -33.38 10.80 13.28
C PRO A 215 -32.30 11.43 12.38
N GLU A 216 -32.68 12.39 11.52
CA GLU A 216 -31.78 12.96 10.51
C GLU A 216 -30.52 13.61 11.09
N ASP A 217 -30.65 14.29 12.23
CA ASP A 217 -29.57 14.89 13.00
C ASP A 217 -28.56 13.82 13.46
N LYS A 218 -29.03 12.65 13.89
CA LYS A 218 -28.19 11.51 14.28
C LYS A 218 -27.56 10.78 13.09
N ARG A 219 -28.12 10.94 11.89
CA ARG A 219 -27.52 10.42 10.65
C ARG A 219 -26.33 11.25 10.18
N LYS A 220 -26.10 12.45 10.73
CA LYS A 220 -24.95 13.33 10.43
C LYS A 220 -23.99 13.35 11.63
N TYR A 221 -23.19 12.31 11.79
CA TYR A 221 -22.16 12.25 12.83
C TYR A 221 -20.77 12.46 12.21
N PHE A 222 -20.05 13.47 12.67
CA PHE A 222 -18.65 13.72 12.34
C PHE A 222 -17.83 13.66 13.61
N GLN A 223 -17.00 12.64 13.75
CA GLN A 223 -16.01 12.61 14.82
C GLN A 223 -14.74 13.30 14.33
N LYS A 224 -14.41 14.43 14.97
CA LYS A 224 -13.17 15.15 14.69
C LYS A 224 -12.07 14.57 15.58
N THR A 225 -11.26 13.69 15.03
CA THR A 225 -9.95 13.36 15.62
C THR A 225 -8.92 14.38 15.16
N ALA A 226 -7.83 14.55 15.92
CA ALA A 226 -6.72 15.43 15.54
C ALA A 226 -5.84 14.85 14.41
N LEU A 227 -6.14 13.64 13.92
CA LEU A 227 -5.40 12.90 12.91
C LEU A 227 -6.35 12.49 11.79
N THR A 228 -5.87 12.46 10.54
CA THR A 228 -6.69 12.06 9.41
C THR A 228 -6.56 10.57 9.11
N ALA A 229 -7.59 10.01 8.49
CA ALA A 229 -7.59 8.68 7.94
C ALA A 229 -8.19 8.71 6.53
N SER A 230 -7.78 7.76 5.71
CA SER A 230 -8.45 7.46 4.45
C SER A 230 -9.27 6.18 4.57
N ALA A 231 -10.34 6.10 3.77
CA ALA A 231 -11.25 4.97 3.82
C ALA A 231 -11.63 4.47 2.42
N GLY A 232 -11.71 3.15 2.28
CA GLY A 232 -12.19 2.51 1.07
C GLY A 232 -13.48 1.75 1.34
N ILE A 233 -14.50 1.97 0.52
CA ILE A 233 -15.83 1.37 0.70
C ILE A 233 -16.11 0.47 -0.51
N ALA A 234 -16.30 -0.82 -0.29
CA ALA A 234 -16.53 -1.76 -1.37
C ALA A 234 -17.32 -3.00 -0.92
N PRO A 235 -17.77 -3.84 -1.87
CA PRO A 235 -18.53 -5.04 -1.53
C PRO A 235 -17.74 -6.15 -0.80
N ASN A 236 -16.40 -6.08 -0.84
CA ASN A 236 -15.53 -7.05 -0.17
C ASN A 236 -14.24 -6.39 0.33
N THR A 237 -13.51 -7.11 1.18
CA THR A 237 -12.27 -6.65 1.83
C THR A 237 -11.16 -6.32 0.82
N MET A 238 -10.96 -7.14 -0.21
CA MET A 238 -9.91 -6.91 -1.22
C MET A 238 -10.08 -5.56 -1.90
N LEU A 239 -11.28 -5.28 -2.41
CA LEU A 239 -11.57 -4.01 -3.08
C LEU A 239 -11.55 -2.83 -2.10
N ALA A 240 -12.06 -3.01 -0.88
CA ALA A 240 -12.07 -1.94 0.13
C ALA A 240 -10.65 -1.48 0.47
N LYS A 241 -9.69 -2.41 0.59
CA LYS A 241 -8.27 -2.05 0.81
C LYS A 241 -7.71 -1.22 -0.34
N VAL A 242 -7.91 -1.64 -1.58
CA VAL A 242 -7.44 -0.90 -2.76
C VAL A 242 -8.06 0.50 -2.81
N CYS A 243 -9.37 0.60 -2.51
CA CYS A 243 -10.07 1.89 -2.47
C CYS A 243 -9.50 2.85 -1.41
N SER A 244 -9.09 2.33 -0.25
CA SER A 244 -8.60 3.16 0.85
C SER A 244 -7.28 3.87 0.55
N ASP A 245 -6.49 3.37 -0.41
CA ASP A 245 -5.23 3.98 -0.82
C ASP A 245 -5.43 5.01 -1.96
N LYS A 246 -6.49 4.86 -2.76
CA LYS A 246 -6.71 5.63 -4.01
C LYS A 246 -6.77 7.14 -3.81
N ASN A 247 -7.44 7.60 -2.75
CA ASN A 247 -7.64 9.02 -2.44
C ASN A 247 -6.87 9.46 -1.18
N LYS A 248 -5.74 8.80 -0.86
CA LYS A 248 -4.89 9.24 0.26
C LYS A 248 -4.14 10.54 -0.07
N PRO A 249 -3.87 11.39 0.95
CA PRO A 249 -4.36 11.34 2.33
C PRO A 249 -5.75 11.98 2.52
N ASN A 250 -6.39 11.69 3.66
CA ASN A 250 -7.61 12.32 4.16
C ASN A 250 -8.77 12.30 3.15
N GLY A 251 -8.94 11.17 2.49
CA GLY A 251 -9.92 11.00 1.43
C GLY A 251 -10.51 9.60 1.44
N GLN A 252 -11.64 9.46 0.75
CA GLN A 252 -12.34 8.18 0.65
C GLN A 252 -12.71 7.85 -0.80
N TYR A 253 -12.86 6.57 -1.09
CA TYR A 253 -13.34 6.09 -2.39
C TYR A 253 -14.33 4.94 -2.21
N GLN A 254 -15.42 4.97 -2.99
CA GLN A 254 -16.44 3.93 -2.97
C GLN A 254 -16.57 3.27 -4.33
N ILE A 255 -16.64 1.93 -4.34
CA ILE A 255 -17.18 1.16 -5.45
C ILE A 255 -18.63 0.82 -5.12
N LEU A 256 -19.55 1.22 -6.00
CA LEU A 256 -20.97 0.91 -5.84
C LEU A 256 -21.20 -0.61 -5.84
N PRO A 257 -22.17 -1.14 -5.08
CA PRO A 257 -22.39 -2.58 -4.92
C PRO A 257 -23.13 -3.20 -6.11
N ASN A 258 -22.60 -3.00 -7.32
CA ASN A 258 -23.05 -3.66 -8.53
C ASN A 258 -21.86 -4.15 -9.35
N ARG A 259 -22.08 -5.23 -10.11
CA ARG A 259 -21.03 -5.90 -10.87
C ARG A 259 -20.34 -4.96 -11.87
N GLN A 260 -21.09 -4.07 -12.53
CA GLN A 260 -20.54 -3.18 -13.54
C GLN A 260 -19.55 -2.17 -12.93
N ALA A 261 -19.86 -1.63 -11.76
CA ALA A 261 -18.96 -0.73 -11.03
C ALA A 261 -17.70 -1.47 -10.55
N VAL A 262 -17.83 -2.71 -10.09
CA VAL A 262 -16.67 -3.54 -9.70
C VAL A 262 -15.76 -3.83 -10.88
N MET A 263 -16.32 -4.16 -12.05
CA MET A 263 -15.53 -4.44 -13.26
C MET A 263 -14.94 -3.19 -13.91
N GLY A 264 -15.53 -2.02 -13.66
CA GLY A 264 -15.05 -0.73 -14.18
C GLY A 264 -14.01 -0.04 -13.31
N PHE A 265 -13.76 -0.56 -12.10
CA PHE A 265 -12.74 -0.07 -11.18
C PHE A 265 -11.37 -0.72 -11.46
#